data_AF-A0A1G7Z927-F1
#
_entry.id   AF-A0A1G7Z927-F1
#
_cell.length_a   1.000
_cell.length_b   1.000
_cell.length_c   1.000
_cell.angle_alpha   90.00
_cell.angle_beta   90.00
_cell.angle_gamma   90.00
#
_symmetry.space_group_name_H-M   'P 1'
#
loop_
_entity.id
_entity.type
_entity.pdbx_description
1 polymer ?
#
loop_
_entity_poly.entity_id
_entity_poly.type
_entity_poly.pdbx_seq_one_letter_code
_entity_poly.pdbx_strand_id
1 'polypeptide(L)'
;MSILAALDFHTGEIIANVESKHRSREFIDLLKRLNAHYPAHATIRVVLDNHSAHVSKETMTYLASRPGRFKYVHTPKHGSWLNLIECAFSKMARTFLRHIRVSSKEELKERILKGIAEFNETPVPFRWRKFNLGLV
;
A
#
# COMPACT_ATOMS: atom_id res chain seq x y z
N MET A 1 -9.10 11.91 7.00
CA MET A 1 -8.86 10.47 7.14
C MET A 1 -8.25 9.99 5.84
N SER A 2 -7.33 9.04 5.91
CA SER A 2 -6.51 8.59 4.80
C SER A 2 -6.27 7.10 4.92
N ILE A 3 -6.16 6.42 3.78
CA ILE A 3 -5.79 5.01 3.71
C ILE A 3 -4.37 4.96 3.18
N LEU A 4 -3.46 4.37 3.94
CA LEU A 4 -2.12 4.04 3.49
C LEU A 4 -2.08 2.53 3.29
N ALA A 5 -1.79 2.06 2.09
CA ALA A 5 -1.82 0.64 1.78
C ALA A 5 -0.66 0.23 0.87
N ALA A 6 -0.24 -1.01 1.04
CA ALA A 6 0.63 -1.72 0.12
C ALA A 6 -0.15 -2.91 -0.47
N LEU A 7 0.18 -3.23 -1.72
CA LEU A 7 -0.34 -4.40 -2.42
C LEU A 7 0.80 -5.40 -2.56
N ASP A 8 0.62 -6.63 -2.08
CA ASP A 8 1.50 -7.73 -2.42
C ASP A 8 1.30 -8.10 -3.89
N PHE A 9 2.36 -7.98 -4.67
CA PHE A 9 2.33 -8.24 -6.11
C PHE A 9 2.06 -9.72 -6.44
N HIS A 10 2.53 -10.64 -5.61
CA HIS A 10 2.42 -12.07 -5.85
C HIS A 10 1.05 -12.60 -5.45
N THR A 11 0.56 -12.20 -4.28
CA THR A 11 -0.69 -12.75 -3.70
C THR A 11 -1.91 -11.91 -4.05
N GLY A 12 -1.73 -10.61 -4.30
CA GLY A 12 -2.83 -9.64 -4.40
C GLY A 12 -3.36 -9.16 -3.05
N GLU A 13 -2.74 -9.54 -1.93
CA GLU A 13 -3.11 -9.10 -0.59
C GLU A 13 -2.88 -7.59 -0.42
N ILE A 14 -3.85 -6.92 0.20
CA ILE A 14 -3.78 -5.50 0.56
C ILE A 14 -3.46 -5.39 2.05
N ILE A 15 -2.31 -4.80 2.37
CA ILE A 15 -1.89 -4.51 3.74
C ILE A 15 -2.07 -3.02 3.96
N ALA A 16 -2.97 -2.61 4.87
CA ALA A 16 -3.36 -1.22 5.00
C ALA A 16 -3.48 -0.72 6.45
N ASN A 17 -3.28 0.58 6.60
CA ASN A 17 -3.60 1.37 7.79
C ASN A 17 -4.63 2.44 7.41
N VAL A 18 -5.62 2.65 8.28
CA VAL A 18 -6.60 3.74 8.15
C VAL A 18 -6.34 4.76 9.24
N GLU A 19 -5.89 5.93 8.81
CA GLU A 19 -5.31 6.95 9.67
C GLU A 19 -6.04 8.29 9.56
N SER A 20 -5.96 9.09 10.61
CA SER A 20 -6.56 10.44 10.60
C SER A 20 -5.85 11.40 9.65
N LYS A 21 -4.54 11.17 9.43
CA LYS A 21 -3.61 12.03 8.68
C LYS A 21 -2.74 11.20 7.73
N HIS A 22 -2.08 11.86 6.78
CA HIS A 22 -1.19 11.24 5.79
C HIS A 22 0.18 11.92 5.80
N ARG A 23 1.04 11.55 6.76
CA ARG A 23 2.42 12.07 6.86
C ARG A 23 3.43 10.92 6.91
N SER A 24 4.71 11.28 6.94
CA SER A 24 5.83 10.34 7.05
C SER A 24 5.68 9.35 8.20
N ARG A 25 5.27 9.78 9.40
CA ARG A 25 5.06 8.87 10.53
C ARG A 25 3.99 7.79 10.26
N GLU A 26 2.87 8.16 9.64
CA GLU A 26 1.81 7.21 9.30
C GLU A 26 2.29 6.23 8.20
N PHE A 27 3.10 6.71 7.27
CA PHE A 27 3.75 5.86 6.27
C PHE A 27 4.80 4.92 6.89
N ILE A 28 5.58 5.39 7.86
CA ILE A 28 6.51 4.55 8.63
C ILE A 28 5.76 3.46 9.40
N ASP A 29 4.58 3.76 9.94
CA ASP A 29 3.76 2.74 10.60
C ASP A 29 3.26 1.67 9.62
N LEU A 30 2.99 2.04 8.36
CA LEU A 30 2.76 1.04 7.31
C LEU A 30 4.02 0.19 7.06
N LEU A 31 5.21 0.81 6.96
CA LEU A 31 6.46 0.06 6.81
C LEU A 31 6.73 -0.88 8.00
N LYS A 32 6.40 -0.47 9.23
CA LYS A 32 6.51 -1.34 10.41
C LYS A 32 5.59 -2.55 10.29
N ARG A 33 4.36 -2.33 9.80
CA ARG A 33 3.41 -3.42 9.53
C ARG A 33 3.94 -4.37 8.47
N LEU A 34 4.46 -3.88 7.34
CA LEU A 34 5.09 -4.72 6.32
C LEU A 34 6.27 -5.50 6.88
N ASN A 35 7.10 -4.87 7.72
CA ASN A 35 8.22 -5.55 8.36
C ASN A 35 7.79 -6.71 9.27
N ALA A 36 6.66 -6.57 9.98
CA ALA A 36 6.13 -7.63 10.83
C ALA A 36 5.43 -8.73 10.02
N HIS A 37 4.83 -8.36 8.88
CA HIS A 37 4.08 -9.26 8.02
C HIS A 37 4.95 -10.27 7.27
N TYR A 38 6.06 -9.80 6.67
CA TYR A 38 6.93 -10.67 5.87
C TYR A 38 8.03 -11.32 6.72
N PRO A 39 8.52 -12.53 6.37
CA PRO A 39 9.59 -13.23 7.10
C PRO A 39 10.81 -12.34 7.32
N ALA A 40 11.43 -12.40 8.50
CA ALA A 40 12.50 -11.46 8.90
C ALA A 40 13.73 -11.46 7.96
N HIS A 41 14.02 -12.59 7.31
CA HIS A 41 15.14 -12.73 6.38
C HIS A 41 14.84 -12.21 4.96
N ALA A 42 13.59 -11.89 4.65
CA ALA A 42 13.21 -11.42 3.32
C ALA A 42 13.63 -9.95 3.08
N THR A 43 13.96 -9.60 1.84
CA THR A 43 14.05 -8.19 1.42
C THR A 43 12.72 -7.75 0.84
N ILE A 44 12.11 -6.72 1.42
CA ILE A 44 10.85 -6.14 0.96
C ILE A 44 11.18 -5.09 -0.11
N ARG A 45 10.86 -5.38 -1.37
CA ARG A 45 10.93 -4.38 -2.45
C ARG A 45 9.62 -3.59 -2.48
N VAL A 46 9.73 -2.27 -2.34
CA VAL A 46 8.57 -1.37 -2.33
C VAL A 46 8.63 -0.52 -3.58
N VAL A 47 7.64 -0.69 -4.45
CA VAL A 47 7.45 0.17 -5.63
C VAL A 47 6.57 1.33 -5.22
N LEU A 48 7.05 2.55 -5.41
CA LEU A 48 6.47 3.76 -4.83
C LEU A 48 6.37 4.87 -5.87
N ASP A 49 5.36 5.72 -5.76
CA ASP A 49 5.38 7.01 -6.44
C ASP A 49 6.39 7.98 -5.79
N ASN A 50 6.43 9.22 -6.28
CA ASN A 50 7.36 10.25 -5.80
C ASN A 50 6.76 11.12 -4.67
N HIS A 51 5.79 10.61 -3.90
CA HIS A 51 5.19 11.35 -2.80
C HIS A 51 6.23 11.71 -1.71
N SER A 52 6.12 12.93 -1.16
CA SER A 52 7.14 13.49 -0.24
C SER A 52 7.34 12.66 1.03
N ALA A 53 6.29 12.00 1.53
CA ALA A 53 6.38 11.10 2.68
C ALA A 53 7.33 9.91 2.43
N HIS A 54 7.50 9.47 1.18
CA HIS A 54 8.36 8.34 0.85
C HIS A 54 9.85 8.69 0.93
N VAL A 55 10.20 9.95 0.73
CA VAL A 55 11.60 10.43 0.65
C VAL A 55 11.97 11.38 1.80
N SER A 56 11.08 11.58 2.76
CA SER A 56 11.32 12.49 3.88
C SER A 56 12.49 12.03 4.74
N LYS A 57 13.18 12.98 5.40
CA LYS A 57 14.29 12.68 6.32
C LYS A 57 13.90 11.65 7.40
N GLU A 58 12.68 11.76 7.93
CA GLU A 58 12.14 10.84 8.94
C GLU A 58 12.05 9.41 8.38
N THR A 59 11.47 9.25 7.20
CA THR A 59 11.34 7.97 6.49
C THR A 59 12.70 7.38 6.18
N MET A 60 13.62 8.18 5.63
CA MET A 60 14.98 7.72 5.30
C MET A 60 15.76 7.30 6.55
N THR A 61 15.58 8.00 7.68
CA THR A 61 16.17 7.61 8.97
C THR A 61 15.66 6.26 9.44
N TYR A 62 14.35 6.03 9.35
CA TYR A 62 13.76 4.74 9.69
C TYR A 62 14.27 3.61 8.78
N LEU A 63 14.37 3.83 7.47
CA LEU A 63 14.91 2.83 6.54
C LEU A 63 16.38 2.51 6.85
N ALA A 64 17.19 3.53 7.17
CA ALA A 64 18.59 3.36 7.53
C ALA A 64 18.78 2.52 8.82
N SER A 65 17.81 2.56 9.74
CA SER A 65 17.84 1.71 10.94
C SER A 65 17.65 0.21 10.66
N ARG A 66 17.33 -0.16 9.40
CA ARG A 66 17.01 -1.54 8.98
C ARG A 66 17.74 -1.90 7.67
N PRO A 67 19.07 -1.96 7.70
CA PRO A 67 19.87 -2.20 6.50
C PRO A 67 19.48 -3.52 5.83
N GLY A 68 19.30 -3.48 4.50
CA GLY A 68 18.94 -4.66 3.68
C GLY A 68 17.48 -5.10 3.76
N ARG A 69 16.68 -4.57 4.70
CA ARG A 69 15.27 -4.96 4.87
C ARG A 69 14.37 -4.41 3.77
N PHE A 70 14.55 -3.13 3.41
CA PHE A 70 13.73 -2.44 2.42
C PHE A 70 14.56 -2.04 1.21
N LYS A 71 14.02 -2.27 0.01
CA LYS A 71 14.56 -1.77 -1.26
C LYS A 71 13.50 -0.94 -1.96
N TYR A 72 13.75 0.36 -2.10
CA TYR A 72 12.83 1.26 -2.77
C TYR A 72 13.06 1.29 -4.27
N VAL A 73 11.98 1.27 -5.04
CA VAL A 73 11.96 1.47 -6.48
C VAL A 73 10.93 2.55 -6.78
N HIS A 74 11.39 3.74 -7.16
CA HIS A 74 10.48 4.82 -7.52
C HIS A 74 10.00 4.67 -8.95
N THR A 75 8.70 4.83 -9.16
CA THR A 75 8.14 4.93 -10.50
C THR A 75 8.66 6.20 -11.19
N PRO A 76 8.89 6.18 -12.52
CA PRO A 76 9.21 7.37 -13.29
C PRO A 76 8.20 8.50 -13.04
N LYS A 77 8.64 9.75 -13.22
CA LYS A 77 7.71 10.89 -13.23
C LYS A 77 6.62 10.65 -14.28
N HIS A 78 5.37 10.94 -13.93
CA HIS A 78 4.18 10.66 -14.76
C HIS A 78 3.90 9.17 -15.02
N GLY A 79 4.58 8.25 -14.33
CA GLY A 79 4.39 6.81 -14.44
C GLY A 79 3.36 6.21 -13.48
N SER A 80 2.27 6.92 -13.15
CA SER A 80 1.27 6.45 -12.16
C SER A 80 0.65 5.09 -12.52
N TRP A 81 0.56 4.77 -13.81
CA TRP A 81 0.10 3.47 -14.30
C TRP A 81 0.96 2.28 -13.85
N LEU A 82 2.19 2.51 -13.38
CA LEU A 82 3.05 1.49 -12.78
C LEU A 82 2.70 1.21 -11.31
N ASN A 83 2.01 2.15 -10.65
CA ASN A 83 1.64 2.05 -9.24
C ASN A 83 0.37 1.20 -9.07
N LEU A 84 0.51 -0.13 -9.03
CA LEU A 84 -0.61 -1.07 -9.04
C LEU A 84 -1.60 -0.89 -7.88
N ILE A 85 -1.18 -0.36 -6.73
CA ILE A 85 -2.10 -0.07 -5.62
C ILE A 85 -3.18 0.95 -6.01
N GLU A 86 -2.92 1.85 -6.98
CA GLU A 86 -3.92 2.78 -7.49
C GLU A 86 -5.09 2.04 -8.16
N CYS A 87 -4.83 0.88 -8.77
CA CYS A 87 -5.89 0.02 -9.31
C CYS A 87 -6.73 -0.59 -8.19
N ALA A 88 -6.11 -1.00 -7.08
CA ALA A 88 -6.80 -1.51 -5.90
C ALA A 88 -7.66 -0.42 -5.24
N PHE A 89 -7.12 0.79 -5.04
CA PHE A 89 -7.88 1.95 -4.56
C PHE A 89 -9.06 2.27 -5.46
N SER A 90 -8.85 2.25 -6.78
CA SER A 90 -9.93 2.46 -7.75
C SER A 90 -11.02 1.39 -7.67
N LYS A 91 -10.66 0.12 -7.43
CA LYS A 91 -11.62 -0.98 -7.23
C LYS A 91 -12.39 -0.77 -5.93
N MET A 92 -11.72 -0.53 -4.81
CA MET A 92 -12.37 -0.24 -3.52
C MET A 92 -13.32 0.97 -3.62
N ALA A 93 -12.89 2.03 -4.33
CA ALA A 93 -13.70 3.20 -4.57
C ALA A 93 -15.03 2.87 -5.25
N ARG A 94 -14.98 2.08 -6.34
CA ARG A 94 -16.18 1.68 -7.07
C ARG A 94 -17.04 0.65 -6.33
N THR A 95 -16.42 -0.24 -5.56
CA THR A 95 -17.14 -1.34 -4.90
C THR A 95 -17.87 -0.89 -3.65
N PHE A 96 -17.20 -0.19 -2.73
CA PHE A 96 -17.83 0.11 -1.44
C PHE A 96 -17.62 1.54 -0.93
N LEU A 97 -16.58 2.28 -1.34
CA LEU A 97 -16.38 3.65 -0.81
C LEU A 97 -17.33 4.68 -1.42
N ARG A 98 -17.62 4.61 -2.73
CA ARG A 98 -18.41 5.64 -3.45
C ARG A 98 -19.81 5.82 -2.88
N HIS A 99 -20.40 4.75 -2.36
CA HIS A 99 -21.77 4.75 -1.84
C HIS A 99 -21.81 4.48 -0.33
N ILE A 100 -20.67 4.59 0.35
CA ILE A 100 -20.61 4.34 1.79
C ILE A 100 -21.36 5.43 2.54
N ARG A 101 -22.22 5.00 3.48
CA ARG A 101 -22.92 5.88 4.41
C ARG A 101 -22.54 5.44 5.82
N VAL A 102 -22.10 6.39 6.62
CA VAL A 102 -21.62 6.19 7.99
C VAL A 102 -21.98 7.41 8.82
N SER A 103 -22.13 7.20 10.12
CA SER A 103 -22.49 8.22 11.11
C SER A 103 -21.27 8.82 11.81
N SER A 104 -20.10 8.17 11.72
CA SER A 104 -18.86 8.63 12.36
C SER A 104 -17.60 8.28 11.54
N LYS A 105 -16.47 8.87 11.93
CA LYS A 105 -15.15 8.56 11.33
C LYS A 105 -14.66 7.17 11.75
N GLU A 106 -15.00 6.78 12.96
CA GLU A 106 -14.69 5.48 13.55
C GLU A 106 -15.42 4.38 12.78
N GLU A 107 -16.71 4.58 12.48
CA GLU A 107 -17.49 3.68 11.63
C GLU A 107 -16.90 3.64 10.21
N LEU A 108 -16.52 4.78 9.63
CA LEU A 108 -15.85 4.81 8.33
C LEU A 108 -14.58 3.96 8.31
N LYS A 109 -13.76 4.09 9.36
CA LYS A 109 -12.53 3.30 9.51
C LYS A 109 -12.83 1.80 9.61
N GLU A 110 -13.78 1.41 10.45
CA GLU A 110 -14.18 0.01 10.61
C GLU A 110 -14.67 -0.57 9.27
N ARG A 111 -15.54 0.16 8.56
CA ARG A 111 -16.10 -0.29 7.28
C ARG A 111 -15.04 -0.41 6.19
N ILE A 112 -14.05 0.49 6.17
CA ILE A 112 -12.90 0.39 5.26
C ILE A 112 -12.07 -0.86 5.58
N LEU A 113 -11.72 -1.07 6.85
CA LEU A 113 -10.93 -2.22 7.27
C LEU A 113 -11.66 -3.54 6.96
N LYS A 114 -12.98 -3.58 7.17
CA LYS A 114 -13.83 -4.71 6.79
C LYS A 114 -13.81 -4.95 5.28
N GLY A 115 -13.99 -3.93 4.46
CA GLY A 115 -13.93 -4.07 3.01
C GLY A 115 -12.56 -4.54 2.50
N ILE A 116 -11.47 -4.13 3.14
CA ILE A 116 -10.13 -4.63 2.84
C ILE A 116 -9.99 -6.12 3.24
N ALA A 117 -10.51 -6.51 4.39
CA ALA A 117 -10.52 -7.92 4.82
C ALA A 117 -11.29 -8.80 3.81
N GLU A 118 -12.48 -8.38 3.39
CA GLU A 118 -13.28 -9.08 2.37
C GLU A 118 -12.53 -9.17 1.03
N PHE A 119 -11.78 -8.13 0.63
CA PHE A 119 -10.92 -8.19 -0.57
C PHE A 119 -9.78 -9.21 -0.41
N ASN A 120 -9.24 -9.37 0.79
CA ASN A 120 -8.15 -10.30 1.09
C ASN A 120 -8.63 -11.75 1.29
N GLU A 121 -9.93 -12.01 1.48
CA GLU A 121 -10.47 -13.38 1.53
C GLU A 121 -10.38 -14.08 0.16
N THR A 122 -10.53 -13.32 -0.92
CA THR A 122 -10.39 -13.80 -2.31
C THR A 122 -9.51 -12.84 -3.11
N PRO A 123 -8.19 -12.79 -2.80
CA PRO A 123 -7.30 -11.81 -3.38
C PRO A 123 -7.12 -12.10 -4.86
N VAL A 124 -7.24 -11.06 -5.68
CA VAL A 124 -7.02 -11.14 -7.13
C VAL A 124 -5.68 -10.48 -7.43
N PRO A 125 -4.67 -11.23 -7.90
CA PRO A 125 -3.38 -10.65 -8.26
C PRO A 125 -3.54 -9.57 -9.33
N PHE A 126 -3.01 -8.38 -9.06
CA PHE A 126 -3.03 -7.28 -10.01
C PHE A 126 -1.85 -7.43 -10.96
N ARG A 127 -2.11 -7.38 -12.27
CA ARG A 127 -1.08 -7.52 -13.31
C ARG A 127 -1.03 -6.29 -14.19
N TRP A 128 0.18 -5.88 -14.59
CA TRP A 128 0.34 -4.92 -15.67
C TRP A 128 -0.10 -5.55 -16.98
N ARG A 129 -1.01 -4.88 -17.70
CA ARG A 129 -1.56 -5.40 -18.97
C ARG A 129 -0.62 -5.27 -20.17
N LYS A 130 0.33 -4.35 -20.11
CA LYS A 130 1.18 -3.97 -21.27
C LYS A 130 2.61 -4.50 -21.21
N PHE A 131 2.98 -5.26 -20.18
CA PHE A 131 4.28 -5.92 -20.15
C PHE A 131 4.10 -7.41 -20.37
N ASN A 132 4.56 -7.88 -21.53
CA ASN A 132 4.94 -9.27 -21.65
C ASN A 132 6.36 -9.37 -21.07
N LEU A 133 6.47 -9.64 -19.76
CA LEU A 133 7.75 -9.62 -19.06
C LEU A 133 8.70 -10.74 -19.51
N GLY A 134 8.29 -11.63 -20.43
CA GLY A 134 9.12 -12.72 -20.93
C GLY A 134 9.63 -13.65 -19.82
N LEU A 135 9.00 -13.58 -18.63
CA LEU A 135 9.32 -14.44 -17.50
C LEU A 135 8.70 -15.80 -17.78
N VAL A 136 9.46 -16.61 -18.52
CA VAL A 136 9.43 -18.07 -18.49
C VAL A 136 10.27 -18.52 -17.31
#